data_AF-G9AA58-F1
#
_entry.id   AF-G9AA58-F1
#
_cell.length_a   1.000
_cell.length_b   1.000
_cell.length_c   1.000
_cell.angle_alpha   90.00
_cell.angle_beta   90.00
_cell.angle_gamma   90.00
#
_symmetry.space_group_name_H-M   'P 1'
#
loop_
_entity.id
_entity.type
_entity.pdbx_description
1 polymer ?
#
loop_
_entity_poly.entity_id
_entity_poly.type
_entity_poly.pdbx_seq_one_letter_code
_entity_poly.pdbx_strand_id
1 'polypeptide(L)'
;MLPNEPDAVRAALLRWTRGDEAAADFLSEIAEIARLADDIVDEDENRQRNVCWLLVRTLTRLPVNPFFVRHAATLAPIINSVIVQWELSDEWRSSRDALKRQFGFVMREAVGSIVTAVAAICGGYDHAKTTAEDFFEFCHAGSRETVEDWMRD
;
A
#
# COMPACT_ATOMS: atom_id res chain seq x y z
N MET A 1 -1.78 -7.03 3.13
CA MET A 1 -2.76 -6.87 2.00
C MET A 1 -4.14 -6.57 2.55
N LEU A 2 -4.98 -5.82 1.82
CA LEU A 2 -6.37 -5.61 2.23
C LEU A 2 -7.17 -6.93 2.13
N PRO A 3 -8.14 -7.19 3.03
CA PRO A 3 -9.02 -8.35 2.97
C PRO A 3 -9.85 -8.40 1.67
N ASN A 4 -10.24 -9.60 1.24
CA ASN A 4 -11.10 -9.82 0.07
C ASN A 4 -12.60 -9.63 0.39
N GLU A 5 -12.94 -8.54 1.07
CA GLU A 5 -14.30 -8.18 1.47
C GLU A 5 -14.59 -6.72 1.05
N PRO A 6 -15.11 -6.48 -0.17
CA PRO A 6 -15.17 -5.14 -0.77
C PRO A 6 -15.91 -4.10 0.09
N ASP A 7 -17.01 -4.48 0.72
CA ASP A 7 -17.80 -3.58 1.56
C ASP A 7 -17.06 -3.21 2.86
N ALA A 8 -16.37 -4.18 3.47
CA ALA A 8 -15.56 -3.96 4.67
C ALA A 8 -14.35 -3.06 4.35
N VAL A 9 -13.69 -3.30 3.21
CA VAL A 9 -12.60 -2.47 2.70
C VAL A 9 -13.08 -1.04 2.47
N ARG A 10 -14.20 -0.84 1.75
CA ARG A 10 -14.73 0.50 1.49
C ARG A 10 -15.09 1.22 2.79
N ALA A 11 -15.71 0.53 3.73
CA ALA A 11 -16.01 1.10 5.04
C ALA A 11 -14.72 1.50 5.78
N ALA A 12 -13.66 0.70 5.74
CA ALA A 12 -12.37 1.01 6.36
C ALA A 12 -11.72 2.26 5.75
N LEU A 13 -11.66 2.32 4.41
CA LEU A 13 -11.11 3.47 3.69
C LEU A 13 -11.83 4.77 4.06
N LEU A 14 -13.17 4.76 4.10
CA LEU A 14 -13.95 5.93 4.51
C LEU A 14 -13.73 6.32 5.97
N ARG A 15 -13.53 5.36 6.89
CA ARG A 15 -13.16 5.66 8.27
C ARG A 15 -11.79 6.34 8.35
N TRP A 16 -10.80 5.78 7.67
CA TRP A 16 -9.42 6.29 7.64
C TRP A 16 -9.32 7.69 7.04
N THR A 17 -10.20 8.01 6.09
CA THR A 17 -10.24 9.33 5.43
C THR A 17 -11.26 10.30 6.03
N ARG A 18 -11.87 9.94 7.17
CA ARG A 18 -12.91 10.75 7.84
C ARG A 18 -14.09 11.11 6.92
N GLY A 19 -14.45 10.21 6.03
CA GLY A 19 -15.53 10.37 5.06
C GLY A 19 -15.17 11.15 3.80
N ASP A 20 -13.90 11.56 3.62
CA ASP A 20 -13.45 12.12 2.34
C ASP A 20 -13.43 11.01 1.27
N GLU A 21 -14.39 11.06 0.35
CA GLU A 21 -14.53 10.06 -0.72
C GLU A 21 -13.38 10.11 -1.72
N ALA A 22 -12.87 11.30 -2.07
CA ALA A 22 -11.77 11.42 -3.02
C ALA A 22 -10.47 10.82 -2.44
N ALA A 23 -10.24 11.00 -1.14
CA ALA A 23 -9.16 10.35 -0.42
C ALA A 23 -9.33 8.83 -0.35
N ALA A 24 -10.56 8.34 -0.12
CA ALA A 24 -10.85 6.91 -0.07
C ALA A 24 -10.66 6.25 -1.45
N ASP A 25 -11.09 6.92 -2.51
CA ASP A 25 -10.87 6.49 -3.89
C ASP A 25 -9.36 6.50 -4.23
N PHE A 26 -8.61 7.50 -3.73
CA PHE A 26 -7.15 7.52 -3.89
C PHE A 26 -6.50 6.29 -3.23
N LEU A 27 -6.83 5.99 -1.97
CA LEU A 27 -6.31 4.81 -1.29
C LEU A 27 -6.74 3.49 -1.97
N SER A 28 -7.95 3.45 -2.53
CA SER A 28 -8.42 2.32 -3.34
C SER A 28 -7.55 2.12 -4.59
N GLU A 29 -7.21 3.19 -5.30
CA GLU A 29 -6.33 3.12 -6.47
C GLU A 29 -4.92 2.67 -6.08
N ILE A 30 -4.36 3.15 -4.97
CA ILE A 30 -3.05 2.70 -4.48
C ILE A 30 -3.06 1.20 -4.16
N ALA A 31 -4.09 0.70 -3.47
CA ALA A 31 -4.20 -0.72 -3.14
C ALA A 31 -4.31 -1.61 -4.39
N GLU A 32 -5.08 -1.17 -5.38
CA GLU A 32 -5.23 -1.88 -6.64
C GLU A 32 -3.97 -1.83 -7.52
N ILE A 33 -3.22 -0.73 -7.48
CA ILE A 33 -1.92 -0.62 -8.14
C ILE A 33 -0.93 -1.61 -7.51
N ALA A 34 -0.87 -1.70 -6.18
CA ALA A 34 -0.01 -2.64 -5.48
C ALA A 34 -0.36 -4.10 -5.83
N ARG A 35 -1.66 -4.45 -5.75
CA ARG A 35 -2.14 -5.78 -6.17
C ARG A 35 -1.77 -6.13 -7.61
N LEU A 36 -1.97 -5.21 -8.56
CA LEU A 36 -1.63 -5.46 -9.96
C LEU A 36 -0.12 -5.67 -10.15
N ALA A 37 0.70 -4.96 -9.38
CA ALA A 37 2.15 -5.12 -9.45
C ALA A 37 2.59 -6.51 -8.93
N ASP A 38 2.00 -7.00 -7.83
CA ASP A 38 2.17 -8.39 -7.36
C ASP A 38 1.70 -9.39 -8.42
N ASP A 39 0.45 -9.25 -8.91
CA ASP A 39 -0.15 -10.17 -9.89
C ASP A 39 0.68 -10.25 -11.20
N ILE A 40 1.41 -9.20 -11.59
CA ILE A 40 2.29 -9.21 -12.79
C ILE A 40 3.50 -10.11 -12.60
N VAL A 41 4.04 -10.15 -11.38
CA VAL A 41 5.21 -10.96 -11.01
C VAL A 41 4.77 -12.40 -10.76
N ASP A 42 3.70 -12.60 -10.01
CA ASP A 42 3.26 -13.91 -9.52
C ASP A 42 2.42 -14.71 -10.52
N GLU A 43 1.71 -14.04 -11.45
CA GLU A 43 0.82 -14.70 -12.42
C GLU A 43 1.26 -14.50 -13.88
N ASP A 44 1.42 -15.59 -14.62
CA ASP A 44 1.74 -15.55 -16.05
C ASP A 44 0.50 -15.33 -16.95
N GLU A 45 -0.65 -15.91 -16.60
CA GLU A 45 -1.81 -16.04 -17.49
C GLU A 45 -2.43 -14.69 -17.91
N ASN A 46 -2.36 -13.68 -17.04
CA ASN A 46 -2.97 -12.37 -17.26
C ASN A 46 -1.98 -11.20 -17.33
N ARG A 47 -0.67 -11.46 -17.43
CA ARG A 47 0.38 -10.43 -17.31
C ARG A 47 0.16 -9.21 -18.19
N GLN A 48 -0.08 -9.40 -19.49
CA GLN A 48 -0.30 -8.28 -20.42
C GLN A 48 -1.51 -7.42 -20.03
N ARG A 49 -2.60 -8.07 -19.59
CA ARG A 49 -3.81 -7.39 -19.13
C ARG A 49 -3.54 -6.61 -17.85
N ASN A 50 -2.79 -7.19 -16.91
CA ASN A 50 -2.45 -6.57 -15.64
C ASN A 50 -1.53 -5.35 -15.84
N VAL A 51 -0.53 -5.44 -16.73
CA VAL A 51 0.30 -4.29 -17.14
C VAL A 51 -0.56 -3.17 -17.72
N CYS A 52 -1.51 -3.46 -18.62
CA CYS A 52 -2.40 -2.44 -19.16
C CYS A 52 -3.25 -1.78 -18.06
N TRP A 53 -3.76 -2.54 -17.10
CA TRP A 53 -4.52 -1.98 -15.98
C TRP A 53 -3.65 -1.15 -15.04
N LEU A 54 -2.41 -1.57 -14.78
CA LEU A 54 -1.44 -0.80 -14.00
C LEU A 54 -1.20 0.57 -14.66
N LEU A 55 -0.99 0.59 -15.98
CA LEU A 55 -0.79 1.82 -16.76
C LEU A 55 -2.04 2.72 -16.73
N VAL A 56 -3.24 2.15 -16.89
CA VAL A 56 -4.49 2.92 -16.80
C VAL A 56 -4.64 3.57 -15.43
N ARG A 57 -4.46 2.80 -14.34
CA ARG A 57 -4.61 3.34 -12.99
C ARG A 57 -3.59 4.44 -12.70
N THR A 58 -2.33 4.21 -13.03
CA THR A 58 -1.23 5.16 -12.74
C THR A 58 -1.20 6.39 -13.64
N LEU A 59 -1.53 6.27 -14.93
CA LEU A 59 -1.39 7.36 -15.90
C LEU A 59 -2.70 8.09 -16.21
N THR A 60 -3.86 7.49 -15.95
CA THR A 60 -5.15 8.10 -16.35
C THR A 60 -6.15 8.26 -15.21
N ARG A 61 -6.09 7.45 -14.14
CA ARG A 61 -7.00 7.57 -12.98
C ARG A 61 -6.39 8.34 -11.82
N LEU A 62 -5.22 7.91 -11.35
CA LEU A 62 -4.54 8.54 -10.22
C LEU A 62 -4.27 10.03 -10.46
N PRO A 63 -3.79 10.47 -11.66
CA PRO A 63 -3.49 11.89 -11.89
C PRO A 63 -4.72 12.81 -11.94
N VAL A 64 -5.93 12.25 -12.07
CA VAL A 64 -7.18 13.03 -12.08
C VAL A 64 -7.97 12.88 -10.78
N ASN A 65 -7.50 12.10 -9.81
CA ASN A 65 -8.13 12.01 -8.50
C ASN A 65 -8.03 13.37 -7.77
N PRO A 66 -9.15 13.99 -7.33
CA PRO A 66 -9.13 15.33 -6.74
C PRO A 66 -8.26 15.45 -5.48
N PHE A 67 -8.21 14.41 -4.65
CA PHE A 67 -7.40 14.40 -3.43
C PHE A 67 -5.91 14.33 -3.77
N PHE A 68 -5.52 13.47 -4.70
CA PHE A 68 -4.14 13.40 -5.17
C PHE A 68 -3.69 14.70 -5.82
N VAL A 69 -4.51 15.29 -6.71
CA VAL A 69 -4.19 16.58 -7.34
C VAL A 69 -3.93 17.68 -6.30
N ARG A 70 -4.74 17.72 -5.24
CA ARG A 70 -4.59 18.71 -4.15
C ARG A 70 -3.34 18.48 -3.31
N HIS A 71 -2.94 17.23 -3.10
CA HIS A 71 -1.90 16.84 -2.14
C HIS A 71 -0.65 16.21 -2.79
N ALA A 72 -0.51 16.29 -4.11
CA ALA A 72 0.57 15.62 -4.87
C ALA A 72 1.96 15.99 -4.37
N ALA A 73 2.18 17.26 -4.00
CA ALA A 73 3.47 17.72 -3.46
C ALA A 73 3.87 17.01 -2.16
N THR A 74 2.89 16.58 -1.37
CA THR A 74 3.10 15.82 -0.12
C THR A 74 3.15 14.32 -0.39
N LEU A 75 2.25 13.80 -1.24
CA LEU A 75 2.07 12.36 -1.44
C LEU A 75 3.10 11.76 -2.40
N ALA A 76 3.48 12.45 -3.47
CA ALA A 76 4.39 11.89 -4.47
C ALA A 76 5.76 11.48 -3.91
N PRO A 77 6.43 12.26 -3.04
CA PRO A 77 7.68 11.83 -2.41
C PRO A 77 7.51 10.58 -1.51
N ILE A 78 6.37 10.46 -0.83
CA ILE A 78 6.06 9.31 0.03
C ILE A 78 5.85 8.06 -0.83
N ILE A 79 5.05 8.17 -1.90
CA ILE A 79 4.85 7.09 -2.86
C ILE A 79 6.19 6.62 -3.44
N ASN A 80 7.04 7.55 -3.86
CA ASN A 80 8.38 7.21 -4.37
C ASN A 80 9.22 6.46 -3.32
N SER A 81 9.20 6.91 -2.07
CA SER A 81 9.92 6.25 -0.99
C SER A 81 9.39 4.84 -0.69
N VAL A 82 8.08 4.62 -0.82
CA VAL A 82 7.46 3.30 -0.67
C VAL A 82 7.88 2.38 -1.80
N ILE A 83 7.87 2.84 -3.06
CA ILE A 83 8.28 2.03 -4.23
C ILE A 83 9.72 1.55 -4.06
N VAL A 84 10.63 2.45 -3.67
CA VAL A 84 12.05 2.09 -3.43
C VAL A 84 12.20 1.10 -2.29
N GLN A 85 11.48 1.28 -1.18
CA GLN A 85 11.54 0.35 -0.04
C GLN A 85 10.98 -1.02 -0.41
N TRP A 86 9.91 -1.05 -1.20
CA TRP A 86 9.29 -2.29 -1.62
C TRP A 86 10.21 -3.09 -2.57
N GLU A 87 10.84 -2.45 -3.56
CA GLU A 87 11.84 -3.08 -4.41
C GLU A 87 13.04 -3.61 -3.59
N LEU A 88 13.57 -2.80 -2.67
CA LEU A 88 14.66 -3.22 -1.78
C LEU A 88 14.25 -4.38 -0.88
N SER A 89 12.98 -4.46 -0.46
CA SER A 89 12.50 -5.55 0.39
C SER A 89 12.64 -6.91 -0.31
N ASP A 90 12.33 -6.96 -1.61
CA ASP A 90 12.48 -8.16 -2.43
C ASP A 90 13.96 -8.52 -2.66
N GLU A 91 14.78 -7.52 -3.03
CA GLU A 91 16.23 -7.72 -3.17
C GLU A 91 16.86 -8.25 -1.88
N TRP A 92 16.45 -7.70 -0.73
CA TRP A 92 17.03 -8.02 0.56
C TRP A 92 16.56 -9.36 1.10
N ARG A 93 15.41 -9.88 0.64
CA ARG A 93 14.94 -11.23 0.98
C ARG A 93 15.99 -12.29 0.67
N SER A 94 16.62 -12.19 -0.50
CA SER A 94 17.65 -13.12 -0.97
C SER A 94 19.07 -12.85 -0.41
N SER A 95 19.23 -11.81 0.43
CA SER A 95 20.53 -11.40 0.92
C SER A 95 21.15 -12.44 1.85
N ARG A 96 22.48 -12.61 1.81
CA ARG A 96 23.22 -13.42 2.79
C ARG A 96 23.33 -12.72 4.16
N ASP A 97 23.15 -11.41 4.21
CA ASP A 97 23.17 -10.62 5.44
C ASP A 97 21.83 -10.74 6.20
N ALA A 98 21.88 -11.22 7.44
CA ALA A 98 20.70 -11.40 8.28
C ALA A 98 20.03 -10.07 8.64
N LEU A 99 20.80 -9.00 8.80
CA LEU A 99 20.26 -7.68 9.13
C LEU A 99 19.44 -7.13 7.95
N LYS A 100 19.95 -7.27 6.72
CA LYS A 100 19.22 -6.88 5.51
C LYS A 100 17.89 -7.61 5.40
N ARG A 101 17.88 -8.93 5.62
CA ARG A 101 16.64 -9.71 5.59
C ARG A 101 15.63 -9.21 6.63
N GLN A 102 16.06 -8.90 7.86
CA GLN A 102 15.17 -8.33 8.88
C GLN A 102 14.56 -7.00 8.46
N PHE A 103 15.36 -6.09 7.90
CA PHE A 103 14.81 -4.82 7.40
C PHE A 103 13.97 -4.99 6.13
N GLY A 104 14.29 -5.97 5.28
CA GLY A 104 13.48 -6.30 4.11
C GLY A 104 12.06 -6.68 4.51
N PHE A 105 11.91 -7.52 5.54
CA PHE A 105 10.60 -7.86 6.11
C PHE A 105 9.80 -6.63 6.56
N VAL A 106 10.46 -5.62 7.16
CA VAL A 106 9.79 -4.38 7.57
C VAL A 106 9.45 -3.50 6.36
N MET A 107 10.38 -3.37 5.42
CA MET A 107 10.23 -2.50 4.25
C MET A 107 9.11 -2.94 3.30
N ARG A 108 8.77 -4.22 3.26
CA ARG A 108 7.63 -4.71 2.45
C ARG A 108 6.29 -4.11 2.91
N GLU A 109 6.18 -3.70 4.17
CA GLU A 109 4.97 -3.08 4.75
C GLU A 109 4.92 -1.56 4.51
N ALA A 110 5.87 -0.99 3.77
CA ALA A 110 6.01 0.46 3.61
C ALA A 110 4.76 1.15 3.05
N VAL A 111 3.89 0.43 2.33
CA VAL A 111 2.63 0.96 1.78
C VAL A 111 1.72 1.56 2.87
N GLY A 112 1.79 1.07 4.11
CA GLY A 112 1.07 1.64 5.25
C GLY A 112 1.43 3.10 5.56
N SER A 113 2.61 3.56 5.12
CA SER A 113 3.03 4.96 5.24
C SER A 113 2.18 5.90 4.38
N ILE A 114 1.66 5.43 3.24
CA ILE A 114 0.74 6.20 2.40
C ILE A 114 -0.60 6.39 3.12
N VAL A 115 -1.15 5.32 3.71
CA VAL A 115 -2.39 5.39 4.51
C VAL A 115 -2.23 6.35 5.69
N THR A 116 -1.09 6.27 6.39
CA THR A 116 -0.75 7.16 7.50
C THR A 116 -0.70 8.64 7.05
N ALA A 117 -0.08 8.91 5.91
CA ALA A 117 0.01 10.27 5.36
C ALA A 117 -1.38 10.81 4.95
N VAL A 118 -2.20 10.00 4.30
CA VAL A 118 -3.58 10.37 3.94
C VAL A 118 -4.41 10.67 5.19
N ALA A 119 -4.33 9.81 6.20
CA ALA A 119 -5.02 10.02 7.47
C ALA A 119 -4.55 11.32 8.17
N ALA A 120 -3.25 11.63 8.13
CA ALA A 120 -2.71 12.88 8.66
C ALA A 120 -3.27 14.11 7.93
N ILE A 121 -3.42 14.05 6.61
CA ILE A 121 -4.04 15.12 5.81
C ILE A 121 -5.51 15.29 6.19
N CYS A 122 -6.26 14.19 6.35
CA CYS A 122 -7.69 14.22 6.65
C CYS A 122 -8.00 14.64 8.10
N GLY A 123 -7.17 14.25 9.07
CA GLY A 123 -7.52 14.31 10.50
C GLY A 123 -6.40 14.74 11.45
N GLY A 124 -5.21 15.07 10.95
CA GLY A 124 -4.07 15.42 11.78
C GLY A 124 -3.35 14.23 12.41
N TYR A 125 -2.36 14.53 13.27
CA TYR A 125 -1.43 13.54 13.82
C TYR A 125 -2.11 12.40 14.59
N ASP A 126 -3.01 12.72 15.52
CA ASP A 126 -3.65 11.70 16.37
C ASP A 126 -4.51 10.74 15.54
N HIS A 127 -5.24 11.28 14.55
CA HIS A 127 -6.03 10.46 13.62
C HIS A 127 -5.14 9.57 12.77
N ALA A 128 -3.99 10.07 12.31
CA ALA A 128 -3.03 9.27 11.56
C ALA A 128 -2.47 8.11 12.38
N LYS A 129 -2.15 8.36 13.66
CA LYS A 129 -1.66 7.32 14.57
C LYS A 129 -2.70 6.22 14.77
N THR A 130 -3.94 6.58 15.12
CA THR A 130 -5.00 5.59 15.34
C THR A 130 -5.35 4.85 14.05
N THR A 131 -5.30 5.54 12.90
CA THR A 131 -5.54 4.93 11.59
C THR A 131 -4.45 3.95 11.21
N ALA A 132 -3.18 4.24 11.50
CA ALA A 132 -2.08 3.32 11.23
C ALA A 132 -2.22 2.01 12.02
N GLU A 133 -2.68 2.10 13.28
CA GLU A 133 -2.98 0.94 14.12
C GLU A 133 -4.16 0.13 13.56
N ASP A 134 -5.28 0.78 13.23
CA ASP A 134 -6.45 0.10 12.61
C ASP A 134 -6.09 -0.54 11.26
N PHE A 135 -5.29 0.14 10.44
CA PHE A 135 -4.82 -0.37 9.15
C PHE A 135 -3.99 -1.65 9.32
N PHE A 136 -3.07 -1.67 10.29
CA PHE A 136 -2.25 -2.84 10.56
C PHE A 136 -3.11 -4.03 10.97
N GLU A 137 -3.98 -3.85 11.97
CA GLU A 137 -4.90 -4.90 12.44
C GLU A 137 -5.81 -5.39 11.31
N PHE A 138 -6.36 -4.48 10.51
CA PHE A 138 -7.25 -4.83 9.41
C PHE A 138 -6.55 -5.65 8.31
N CYS A 139 -5.31 -5.31 7.96
CA CYS A 139 -4.54 -6.04 6.94
C CYS A 139 -3.98 -7.37 7.45
N HIS A 140 -3.79 -7.52 8.77
CA HIS A 140 -3.09 -8.66 9.37
C HIS A 140 -4.00 -9.56 10.21
N ALA A 141 -5.29 -9.28 10.33
CA ALA A 141 -6.23 -10.08 11.11
C ALA A 141 -6.19 -11.59 10.82
N GLY A 142 -5.83 -11.99 9.59
CA GLY A 142 -5.69 -13.38 9.16
C GLY A 142 -4.25 -13.89 9.02
N SER A 143 -3.24 -13.05 9.19
CA SER A 143 -1.82 -13.41 9.02
C SER A 143 -1.12 -13.54 10.36
N ARG A 144 -0.26 -14.56 10.48
CA ARG A 144 0.67 -14.73 11.60
C ARG A 144 2.11 -14.88 11.13
N GLU A 145 2.38 -14.51 9.89
CA GLU A 145 3.71 -14.62 9.32
C GLU A 145 4.70 -13.80 10.15
N THR A 146 5.73 -14.48 10.64
CA THR A 146 6.83 -13.86 11.38
C THR A 146 7.99 -13.56 10.44
N VAL A 147 8.94 -12.74 10.90
CA VAL A 147 10.20 -12.52 10.16
C VAL A 147 10.95 -13.84 9.97
N GLU A 148 10.87 -14.76 10.94
CA GLU A 148 11.48 -16.09 10.84
C GLU A 148 10.82 -16.96 9.78
N ASP A 149 9.51 -16.87 9.59
CA ASP A 149 8.78 -17.60 8.55
C ASP A 149 9.17 -17.05 7.17
N TRP A 150 9.13 -15.74 6.99
CA TRP A 150 9.48 -15.09 5.71
C TRP A 150 10.94 -15.31 5.29
N MET A 151 11.85 -15.46 6.25
CA MET A 151 13.27 -15.78 5.99
C MET A 151 13.52 -17.21 5.53
N ARG A 152 12.56 -18.13 5.70
CA ARG A 152 12.71 -19.55 5.32
C ARG A 152 12.27 -19.83 3.88
N ASP A 153 11.38 -19.01 3.36
CA ASP A 153 10.81 -19.08 2.01
C ASP A 153 11.65 -18.27 1.00
#